data_AF-A0A9Q0FSY2-F1
#
_entry.id   AF-A0A9Q0FSY2-F1
#
_cell.length_a   1.000
_cell.length_b   1.000
_cell.length_c   1.000
_cell.angle_alpha   90.00
_cell.angle_beta   90.00
_cell.angle_gamma   90.00
#
_symmetry.space_group_name_H-M   'P 1'
#
loop_
_entity.id
_entity.type
_entity.pdbx_description
1 polymer ?
#
loop_
_entity_poly.entity_id
_entity_poly.type
_entity_poly.pdbx_seq_one_letter_code
_entity_poly.pdbx_strand_id
1 'polypeptide(L)' 'AFSSMEKGIRALTVDKDNSPKWDPKTCEEVDDSKLELVFQPFEERLELTIPVTEEQRWDGKYETSAYAN' A
#
# COMPACT_ATOMS: atom_id res chain seq x y z
N ALA A 1 9.24 -5.65 -3.93
CA ALA A 1 7.89 -5.12 -3.65
C ALA A 1 7.84 -3.59 -3.74
N PHE A 2 8.56 -2.84 -2.88
CA PHE A 2 8.54 -1.37 -2.88
C PHE A 2 8.82 -0.74 -4.26
N SER A 3 9.80 -1.26 -5.00
CA SER A 3 10.16 -0.75 -6.33
C SER A 3 9.09 -0.94 -7.42
N SER A 4 8.16 -1.89 -7.26
CA SER A 4 7.07 -2.14 -8.21
C SER A 4 5.93 -1.15 -7.95
N MET A 5 5.59 -0.92 -6.68
CA MET A 5 4.58 0.04 -6.25
C MET A 5 4.95 1.48 -6.62
N GLU A 6 6.18 1.91 -6.38
CA GLU A 6 6.67 3.26 -6.71
C GLU A 6 6.58 3.55 -8.22
N LYS A 7 6.98 2.59 -9.06
CA LYS A 7 6.88 2.69 -10.52
C LYS A 7 5.43 2.78 -10.98
N GLY A 8 4.55 2.01 -10.33
CA GLY A 8 3.10 2.06 -10.54
C GLY A 8 2.53 3.46 -10.32
N ILE A 9 2.81 4.03 -9.15
CA ILE A 9 2.34 5.37 -8.78
C ILE A 9 2.90 6.42 -9.72
N ARG A 10 4.20 6.35 -10.04
CA ARG A 10 4.87 7.31 -10.92
C ARG A 10 4.30 7.29 -12.34
N ALA A 11 4.07 6.11 -12.92
CA ALA A 11 3.48 5.96 -14.26
C ALA A 11 2.12 6.65 -14.39
N LEU A 12 1.31 6.60 -13.32
CA LEU A 12 -0.01 7.21 -13.27
C LEU A 12 0.02 8.71 -12.95
N THR A 13 0.88 9.13 -12.01
CA THR A 13 0.81 10.49 -11.42
C THR A 13 1.84 11.46 -11.99
N VAL A 14 3.04 10.97 -12.31
CA VAL A 14 4.19 11.80 -12.74
C VAL A 14 4.41 11.69 -14.23
N ASP A 15 4.65 10.47 -14.74
CA ASP A 15 4.98 10.25 -16.16
C ASP A 15 3.73 10.35 -17.05
N LYS A 16 2.55 10.04 -16.50
CA LYS A 16 1.24 10.04 -17.19
C LYS A 16 1.22 9.17 -18.46
N ASP A 17 2.07 8.15 -18.49
CA ASP A 17 2.18 7.21 -19.62
C ASP A 17 1.22 6.01 -19.48
N ASN A 18 0.57 5.87 -18.32
CA ASN A 18 -0.30 4.73 -17.97
C ASN A 18 0.37 3.37 -18.23
N SER A 19 1.70 3.31 -18.18
CA SER A 19 2.50 2.10 -18.45
C SER A 19 3.34 1.71 -17.23
N PRO A 20 2.68 1.32 -16.13
CA PRO A 20 3.38 0.89 -14.92
C PRO A 20 4.23 -0.35 -15.19
N LYS A 21 5.49 -0.30 -14.76
CA LYS A 21 6.47 -1.38 -14.96
C LYS A 21 6.45 -2.32 -13.76
N TRP A 22 5.38 -3.13 -13.70
CA TRP A 22 5.19 -4.13 -12.67
C TRP A 22 6.23 -5.25 -12.76
N ASP A 23 6.50 -5.84 -11.60
CA ASP A 23 7.28 -7.06 -11.44
C ASP A 23 6.62 -7.91 -10.34
N PRO A 24 6.01 -9.06 -10.67
CA PRO A 24 5.90 -9.69 -12.00
C PRO A 24 5.09 -8.85 -13.00
N LYS A 25 5.27 -9.09 -14.31
CA LYS A 25 4.64 -8.25 -15.36
C LYS A 25 3.20 -8.64 -15.67
N THR A 26 2.88 -9.92 -15.52
CA THR A 26 1.54 -10.47 -15.77
C THR A 26 1.04 -11.28 -14.58
N CYS A 27 -0.26 -11.53 -14.54
CA CYS A 27 -0.87 -12.30 -13.46
C CYS A 27 -0.42 -13.78 -13.47
N GLU A 28 -0.16 -14.35 -14.64
CA GLU A 28 0.29 -15.75 -14.79
C GLU A 28 1.70 -15.98 -14.26
N GLU A 29 2.52 -14.93 -14.17
CA GLU A 29 3.87 -14.98 -13.58
C GLU A 29 3.84 -14.90 -12.04
N VAL A 30 2.67 -14.68 -11.43
CA VAL A 30 2.51 -14.68 -9.98
C VAL A 30 2.44 -16.12 -9.49
N ASP A 31 3.38 -16.49 -8.62
CA ASP A 31 3.44 -17.80 -7.99
C ASP A 31 2.46 -17.89 -6.81
N ASP A 32 1.61 -18.93 -6.80
CA ASP A 32 0.60 -19.14 -5.75
C ASP A 32 1.22 -19.25 -4.35
N SER A 33 2.41 -19.83 -4.23
CA SER A 33 3.12 -19.93 -2.94
C SER A 33 3.49 -18.55 -2.39
N LYS A 34 3.80 -17.58 -3.27
CA LYS A 34 4.03 -16.19 -2.84
C LYS A 34 2.74 -15.51 -2.37
N LEU A 35 1.60 -15.83 -2.98
CA LEU A 35 0.30 -15.34 -2.51
C LEU A 35 -0.01 -15.88 -1.11
N GLU A 36 0.20 -17.17 -0.89
CA GLU A 36 -0.02 -17.77 0.43
C GLU A 36 0.80 -17.09 1.52
N LEU A 37 2.07 -16.74 1.25
CA LEU A 37 2.91 -16.01 2.20
C LEU A 37 2.36 -14.63 2.59
N VAL A 38 1.67 -13.94 1.67
CA VAL A 38 1.06 -12.63 1.95
C VAL A 38 -0.16 -12.76 2.86
N PHE A 39 -0.88 -13.88 2.77
CA PHE A 39 -2.05 -14.15 3.61
C PHE A 39 -1.71 -14.76 4.97
N GLN A 40 -0.47 -15.16 5.20
CA GLN A 40 -0.06 -15.61 6.52
C GLN A 40 -0.06 -14.44 7.51
N PRO A 41 -0.53 -14.67 8.75
CA PRO A 41 -0.44 -13.65 9.79
C PRO A 41 1.02 -13.32 10.07
N PHE A 42 1.26 -12.07 10.46
CA PHE A 42 2.55 -11.67 10.98
C PHE A 42 2.75 -12.24 12.39
N GLU A 43 4.00 -12.43 12.80
CA GLU A 43 4.30 -12.64 14.21
C GLU A 43 3.85 -11.42 15.01
N GLU A 44 3.37 -11.62 16.25
CA GLU A 44 2.84 -10.55 17.11
C GLU A 44 3.80 -9.34 17.23
N ARG A 45 5.11 -9.60 17.26
CA ARG A 45 6.15 -8.55 17.34
C ARG A 45 6.32 -7.72 16.06
N LEU A 46 5.85 -8.23 14.92
CA LEU A 46 5.94 -7.62 13.60
C LEU A 46 4.60 -7.04 13.15
N GLU A 47 3.50 -7.50 13.74
CA GLU A 47 2.16 -7.01 13.45
C GLU A 47 1.99 -5.58 13.98
N LEU A 48 1.32 -4.75 13.17
CA LEU A 48 1.01 -3.39 13.55
C LEU A 48 -0.06 -3.41 14.64
N THR A 49 0.29 -2.94 15.83
CA THR A 49 -0.65 -2.78 16.93
C THR A 49 -1.47 -1.50 16.70
N ILE A 50 -2.73 -1.67 16.29
CA ILE A 50 -3.66 -0.55 16.12
C ILE A 50 -4.28 -0.27 17.49
N PRO A 51 -4.12 0.95 18.06
CA PRO A 51 -4.80 1.32 19.29
C PRO A 51 -6.31 1.21 19.08
N VAL A 52 -6.98 0.45 19.94
CA VAL A 52 -8.44 0.27 19.89
C VAL A 52 -9.20 1.45 20.49
N THR A 53 -8.50 2.37 21.15
CA THR A 53 -9.11 3.53 21.80
C THR A 53 -9.27 4.69 20.82
N GLU A 54 -10.38 5.42 20.95
CA GLU A 54 -10.70 6.52 20.03
C GLU A 54 -9.79 7.74 20.22
N GLU A 55 -9.05 7.84 21.32
CA GLU A 55 -8.17 9.00 21.58
C GLU A 55 -7.01 9.13 20.58
N GLN A 56 -6.59 8.02 19.97
CA GLN A 56 -5.52 7.98 18.97
C GLN A 56 -6.06 7.97 17.53
N ARG A 57 -7.38 7.86 17.37
CA ARG A 57 -8.02 7.86 16.06
C ARG A 57 -8.11 9.30 15.57
N TRP A 58 -7.65 9.54 14.35
CA TRP A 58 -7.77 10.86 13.74
C TRP A 58 -9.26 11.20 13.55
N ASP A 59 -9.75 12.17 14.34
CA ASP A 59 -11.10 12.74 14.27
C ASP A 59 -11.18 13.94 13.30
N GLY A 60 -10.03 14.31 12.71
CA GLY A 60 -9.91 15.49 11.88
C GLY A 60 -10.74 15.35 10.60
N LYS A 61 -11.73 16.22 10.43
CA LYS A 61 -12.33 16.44 9.12
C LYS A 61 -11.24 16.93 8.16
N TYR A 62 -11.26 16.51 6.91
CA TYR A 62 -10.31 16.96 5.90
C TYR A 62 -10.19 18.49 5.86
N GLU A 63 -11.33 19.18 6.07
CA GLU A 63 -11.48 20.63 6.13
C GLU A 63 -10.62 21.33 7.20
N THR A 64 -10.22 20.62 8.26
CA THR A 64 -9.36 21.18 9.33
C THR A 64 -7.89 20.78 9.18
N SER A 65 -7.53 20.07 8.11
CA SER A 65 -6.14 19.73 7.82
C SER A 65 -5.39 20.89 7.15
N ALA A 66 -4.06 20.88 7.25
CA ALA A 66 -3.19 21.84 6.58
C ALA A 66 -3.25 21.78 5.03
N TYR A 67 -3.97 20.80 4.49
CA TYR A 67 -4.11 20.53 3.05
C TYR A 67 -5.50 20.92 2.51
N ALA A 68 -6.37 21.53 3.33
CA ALA A 68 -7.74 21.89 2.96
C ALA A 68 -7.85 23.14 2.03
N ASN A 69 -6.74 23.65 1.51
CA ASN A 69 -6.70 24.85 0.67
C ASN A 69 -6.94 24.55 -0.81
#